data_AF-A0A7K3AU77-F1
#
_entry.id   AF-A0A7K3AU77-F1
#
_cell.length_a   1.000
_cell.length_b   1.000
_cell.length_c   1.000
_cell.angle_alpha   90.00
_cell.angle_beta   90.00
_cell.angle_gamma   90.00
#
_symmetry.space_group_name_H-M   'P 1'
#
loop_
_entity.id
_entity.type
_entity.pdbx_description
1 polymer ?
#
loop_
_entity_poly.entity_id
_entity_poly.type
_entity_poly.pdbx_seq_one_letter_code
_entity_poly.pdbx_strand_id
1 'polypeptide(L)'
;MEKRVMTDSKRRKGLVAVSALLGGVLVLSACTDDGDKGGKANTGTSESSQQDVDKAAAADASEAQIAIKPKNGATNASINNAAQVTVTKGKLTKVVMTTQDGTPVEGTLAADGSSWKPTDQLERSTTYKIDATAADSKGREAHENSSFTTVSPDNSFIGNFTPEDGSTVGVGMPVSINFNKAITDKKAVQDGITVTSSSGQEVVGHWFNGQRLDFRPQDYWQGGSTVTLKLALDGVEGADGVFGVQQKTVTFKIGRNQVSTVDAKTKQMTVTRDGKTIKTIPISAGSPENPTYNGQMVISEKHKEARMNGATVGFTDDDGKGEYDIKDVPHAMRLSTSGTFIHGNYWGKGIFGNANTSHGCVGLADVKGANDPNAPGAWFYDNSLIGDVVIVKNSPDKTITPDNGLNGWNMSWAEWTAGSQA
;
A
#
# COMPACT_ATOMS: atom_id res chain seq x y z
N MET A 1 5.77 53.56 15.73
CA MET A 1 4.57 52.91 16.26
C MET A 1 5.01 51.80 17.20
N GLU A 2 4.83 52.07 18.49
CA GLU A 2 5.09 51.18 19.63
C GLU A 2 4.21 49.91 19.50
N LYS A 3 4.56 48.71 19.97
CA LYS A 3 4.81 48.35 21.37
C LYS A 3 5.49 46.97 21.47
N ARG A 4 6.47 46.87 22.38
CA ARG A 4 6.96 45.63 23.02
C ARG A 4 6.13 45.36 24.30
N VAL A 5 6.35 44.16 24.84
CA VAL A 5 6.34 43.74 26.27
C VAL A 5 5.16 42.87 26.74
N MET A 6 5.41 41.56 26.73
CA MET A 6 5.43 40.58 27.85
C MET A 6 4.58 40.76 29.13
N THR A 7 4.12 39.58 29.59
CA THR A 7 3.85 39.11 30.99
C THR A 7 2.67 39.77 31.72
N ASP A 8 1.86 39.09 32.53
CA ASP A 8 2.22 38.12 33.57
C ASP A 8 0.99 37.30 34.05
N SER A 9 1.34 36.20 34.70
CA SER A 9 0.61 35.22 35.50
C SER A 9 -0.60 35.64 36.37
N LYS A 10 -1.57 34.71 36.57
CA LYS A 10 -1.93 34.04 37.85
C LYS A 10 -3.39 33.52 37.93
N ARG A 11 -3.49 32.22 38.28
CA ARG A 11 -4.34 31.53 39.29
C ARG A 11 -5.78 32.01 39.63
N ARG A 12 -6.66 31.00 39.54
CA ARG A 12 -7.72 30.53 40.49
C ARG A 12 -8.98 31.36 40.73
N LYS A 13 -10.12 30.69 40.46
CA LYS A 13 -11.39 30.49 41.22
C LYS A 13 -12.51 30.48 40.19
N GLY A 14 -13.19 29.37 39.95
CA GLY A 14 -14.20 28.82 40.85
C GLY A 14 -15.55 29.40 40.44
N LEU A 15 -16.35 28.64 39.70
CA LEU A 15 -17.79 28.88 39.56
C LEU A 15 -18.49 27.55 39.30
N VAL A 16 -19.11 27.09 40.37
CA VAL A 16 -20.16 26.10 40.44
C VAL A 16 -21.34 26.61 39.61
N ALA A 17 -21.85 25.80 38.69
CA ALA A 17 -23.17 26.01 38.10
C ALA A 17 -24.01 24.74 38.35
N VAL A 18 -24.94 24.90 39.27
CA VAL A 18 -26.05 24.00 39.56
C VAL A 18 -27.01 24.03 38.37
N SER A 19 -27.43 22.87 37.90
CA SER A 19 -28.69 22.71 37.17
C SER A 19 -29.27 21.36 37.56
N ALA A 20 -30.33 21.43 38.35
CA ALA A 20 -31.08 20.30 38.89
C ALA A 20 -32.32 20.04 38.03
N LEU A 21 -32.78 18.78 38.06
CA LEU A 21 -34.17 18.30 37.89
C LEU A 21 -34.71 18.35 36.44
N LEU A 22 -35.33 17.32 35.83
CA LEU A 22 -36.09 16.11 36.22
C LEU A 22 -35.83 15.04 35.12
N GLY A 23 -36.10 13.74 35.21
CA GLY A 23 -36.91 12.88 36.08
C GLY A 23 -37.09 11.55 35.32
N GLY A 24 -37.27 10.43 36.03
CA GLY A 24 -37.59 9.14 35.41
C GLY A 24 -36.98 7.92 36.10
N VAL A 25 -37.32 7.69 37.36
CA VAL A 25 -37.13 6.38 38.01
C VAL A 25 -38.28 5.48 37.55
N LEU A 26 -37.99 4.48 36.73
CA LEU A 26 -38.91 3.37 36.45
C LEU A 26 -38.88 2.42 37.65
N VAL A 27 -39.84 2.61 38.56
CA VAL A 27 -40.16 1.66 39.62
C VAL A 27 -41.00 0.55 38.99
N LEU A 28 -40.46 -0.68 38.97
CA LEU A 28 -41.22 -1.88 38.66
C LEU A 28 -41.99 -2.32 39.92
N SER A 29 -43.25 -1.91 40.00
CA SER A 29 -44.34 -2.59 40.71
C SER A 29 -45.28 -3.12 39.62
N ALA A 30 -45.94 -4.28 39.65
CA ALA A 30 -46.34 -5.23 40.68
C ALA A 30 -46.44 -6.63 39.99
N CYS A 31 -46.69 -7.76 40.64
CA CYS A 31 -47.96 -8.10 41.28
C CYS A 31 -47.73 -9.03 42.48
N THR A 32 -48.01 -8.54 43.68
CA THR A 32 -48.54 -9.33 44.78
C THR A 32 -50.04 -9.09 44.79
N ASP A 33 -50.80 -10.16 44.58
CA ASP A 33 -52.25 -10.20 44.77
C ASP A 33 -52.58 -10.93 46.08
N ASP A 34 -53.75 -10.59 46.61
CA ASP A 34 -54.24 -10.60 47.98
C ASP A 34 -54.05 -11.83 48.89
N GLY A 35 -54.14 -11.59 50.21
CA GLY A 35 -54.26 -12.67 51.20
C GLY A 35 -54.53 -12.22 52.64
N ASP A 36 -55.69 -11.62 52.87
CA ASP A 36 -56.33 -11.53 54.18
C ASP A 36 -56.53 -12.93 54.81
N LYS A 37 -56.61 -12.95 56.14
CA LYS A 37 -56.58 -14.13 57.00
C LYS A 37 -57.73 -15.11 56.73
N GLY A 38 -57.39 -16.40 56.63
CA GLY A 38 -58.23 -17.48 57.16
C GLY A 38 -58.44 -18.67 56.22
N GLY A 39 -57.88 -19.83 56.61
CA GLY A 39 -58.32 -21.12 56.09
C GLY A 39 -57.19 -22.11 55.81
N LYS A 40 -57.01 -23.07 56.72
CA LYS A 40 -56.18 -24.27 56.50
C LYS A 40 -56.65 -25.01 55.23
N ALA A 41 -55.76 -25.20 54.26
CA ALA A 41 -55.82 -26.33 53.34
C ALA A 41 -54.41 -26.73 52.92
N ASN A 42 -54.08 -27.97 53.20
CA ASN A 42 -52.83 -28.66 52.96
C ASN A 42 -52.70 -28.99 51.46
N THR A 43 -51.75 -28.40 50.74
CA THR A 43 -51.20 -28.99 49.51
C THR A 43 -49.70 -28.67 49.43
N GLY A 44 -48.88 -29.72 49.56
CA GLY A 44 -47.43 -29.62 49.43
C GLY A 44 -47.08 -29.37 47.97
N THR A 45 -46.49 -28.20 47.71
CA THR A 45 -45.75 -27.93 46.49
C THR A 45 -44.39 -27.41 46.93
N SER A 46 -43.35 -28.19 46.65
CA SER A 46 -41.97 -27.82 46.92
C SER A 46 -41.64 -26.58 46.11
N GLU A 47 -41.51 -25.42 46.76
CA GLU A 47 -40.93 -24.23 46.12
C GLU A 47 -39.45 -24.53 45.87
N SER A 48 -39.13 -24.99 44.67
CA SER A 48 -37.75 -25.09 44.19
C SER A 48 -37.11 -23.71 44.23
N SER A 49 -35.95 -23.60 44.86
CA SER A 49 -35.25 -22.32 44.96
C SER A 49 -34.83 -21.82 43.58
N GLN A 50 -34.71 -20.49 43.38
CA GLN A 50 -34.24 -19.92 42.12
C GLN A 50 -32.92 -20.57 41.65
N GLN A 51 -32.05 -20.95 42.58
CA GLN A 51 -30.80 -21.65 42.29
C GLN A 51 -31.00 -23.06 41.71
N ASP A 52 -32.03 -23.79 42.13
CA ASP A 52 -32.33 -25.13 41.58
C ASP A 52 -32.90 -25.03 40.16
N VAL A 53 -33.72 -24.00 39.91
CA VAL A 53 -34.26 -23.68 38.58
C VAL A 53 -33.14 -23.27 37.62
N ASP A 54 -32.24 -22.38 38.05
CA ASP A 54 -31.10 -21.94 37.23
C ASP A 54 -30.13 -23.10 36.94
N LYS A 55 -29.93 -24.02 37.89
CA LYS A 55 -29.08 -25.20 37.71
C LYS A 55 -29.68 -26.23 36.77
N ALA A 56 -31.00 -26.45 36.83
CA ALA A 56 -31.70 -27.30 35.88
C ALA A 56 -31.67 -26.70 34.46
N ALA A 57 -31.88 -25.39 34.33
CA ALA A 57 -31.78 -24.67 33.06
C ALA A 57 -30.35 -24.74 32.47
N ALA A 58 -29.32 -24.59 33.30
CA ALA A 58 -27.92 -24.71 32.87
C ALA A 58 -27.55 -26.14 32.43
N ALA A 59 -28.15 -27.18 33.03
CA ALA A 59 -27.94 -28.57 32.63
C ALA A 59 -28.61 -28.89 31.28
N ASP A 60 -29.75 -28.25 31.01
CA ASP A 60 -30.49 -28.42 29.75
C ASP A 60 -29.97 -27.49 28.62
N ALA A 61 -29.18 -26.47 28.94
CA ALA A 61 -28.56 -25.59 27.94
C ALA A 61 -27.66 -26.34 26.94
N SER A 62 -27.61 -25.84 25.71
CA SER A 62 -26.77 -26.39 24.65
C SER A 62 -25.29 -26.37 25.03
N GLU A 63 -24.57 -27.42 24.63
CA GLU A 63 -23.12 -27.49 24.81
C GLU A 63 -22.34 -26.76 23.70
N ALA A 64 -23.03 -26.34 22.63
CA ALA A 64 -22.41 -25.66 21.50
C ALA A 64 -21.83 -24.29 21.92
N GLN A 65 -20.60 -24.01 21.50
CA GLN A 65 -19.88 -22.78 21.84
C GLN A 65 -19.56 -22.03 20.56
N ILE A 66 -20.29 -20.96 20.29
CA ILE A 66 -20.09 -20.11 19.11
C ILE A 66 -19.06 -19.03 19.46
N ALA A 67 -18.14 -18.76 18.56
CA ALA A 67 -17.19 -17.66 18.65
C ALA A 67 -17.24 -16.82 17.38
N ILE A 68 -17.48 -15.52 17.54
CA ILE A 68 -17.53 -14.54 16.45
C ILE A 68 -16.31 -13.62 16.55
N LYS A 69 -15.59 -13.43 15.44
CA LYS A 69 -14.48 -12.47 15.32
C LYS A 69 -14.79 -11.42 14.26
N PRO A 70 -14.54 -10.13 14.54
CA PRO A 70 -14.00 -9.59 15.80
C PRO A 70 -15.06 -9.61 16.93
N LYS A 71 -14.61 -9.29 18.15
CA LYS A 71 -15.49 -9.21 19.33
C LYS A 71 -16.58 -8.14 19.13
N ASN A 72 -17.70 -8.30 19.83
CA ASN A 72 -18.79 -7.33 19.80
C ASN A 72 -18.30 -5.91 20.18
N GLY A 73 -18.72 -4.92 19.41
CA GLY A 73 -18.32 -3.52 19.54
C GLY A 73 -16.94 -3.18 18.98
N ALA A 74 -16.25 -4.13 18.33
CA ALA A 74 -14.94 -3.85 17.75
C ALA A 74 -15.03 -2.80 16.63
N THR A 75 -14.06 -1.88 16.63
CA THR A 75 -13.86 -0.89 15.58
C THR A 75 -12.59 -1.20 14.79
N ASN A 76 -12.42 -0.57 13.63
CA ASN A 76 -11.29 -0.80 12.73
C ASN A 76 -11.11 -2.27 12.33
N ALA A 77 -12.21 -3.01 12.23
CA ALA A 77 -12.17 -4.40 11.80
C ALA A 77 -11.65 -4.49 10.35
N SER A 78 -10.90 -5.56 10.10
CA SER A 78 -10.43 -5.91 8.76
C SER A 78 -11.58 -6.01 7.76
N ILE A 79 -11.34 -5.60 6.52
CA ILE A 79 -12.29 -5.79 5.41
C ILE A 79 -12.14 -7.15 4.72
N ASN A 80 -11.08 -7.90 5.01
CA ASN A 80 -10.75 -9.18 4.35
C ASN A 80 -10.95 -10.40 5.26
N ASN A 81 -10.74 -10.22 6.57
CA ASN A 81 -10.59 -11.31 7.54
C ASN A 81 -11.55 -11.19 8.74
N ALA A 82 -12.39 -10.15 8.80
CA ALA A 82 -13.44 -10.03 9.81
C ALA A 82 -14.64 -10.95 9.53
N ALA A 83 -15.61 -10.95 10.44
CA ALA A 83 -16.84 -11.75 10.39
C ALA A 83 -16.62 -13.27 10.33
N GLN A 84 -15.54 -13.77 10.93
CA GLN A 84 -15.35 -15.21 11.09
C GLN A 84 -16.21 -15.73 12.24
N VAL A 85 -17.15 -16.63 11.93
CA VAL A 85 -17.96 -17.34 12.92
C VAL A 85 -17.51 -18.78 12.98
N THR A 86 -17.26 -19.28 14.18
CA THR A 86 -16.84 -20.67 14.41
C THR A 86 -17.67 -21.28 15.54
N VAL A 87 -17.81 -22.59 15.55
CA VAL A 87 -18.46 -23.32 16.65
C VAL A 87 -17.60 -24.48 17.11
N THR A 88 -17.59 -24.74 18.42
CA THR A 88 -17.11 -26.00 18.99
C THR A 88 -18.25 -26.72 19.70
N LYS A 89 -18.17 -28.05 19.83
CA LYS A 89 -19.21 -28.89 20.45
C LYS A 89 -20.60 -28.80 19.80
N GLY A 90 -20.65 -28.45 18.52
CA GLY A 90 -21.89 -28.34 17.76
C GLY A 90 -21.61 -28.03 16.30
N LYS A 91 -22.66 -27.68 15.57
CA LYS A 91 -22.61 -27.22 14.17
C LYS A 91 -23.44 -25.96 14.01
N LEU A 92 -22.94 -24.99 13.27
CA LEU A 92 -23.69 -23.81 12.85
C LEU A 92 -24.83 -24.26 11.94
N THR A 93 -26.04 -23.86 12.27
CA THR A 93 -27.26 -24.16 11.51
C THR A 93 -27.74 -22.95 10.72
N LYS A 94 -27.45 -21.75 11.22
CA LYS A 94 -27.81 -20.48 10.57
C LYS A 94 -26.83 -19.39 10.97
N VAL A 95 -26.38 -18.62 9.99
CA VAL A 95 -25.66 -17.36 10.21
C VAL A 95 -26.28 -16.31 9.31
N VAL A 96 -26.69 -15.19 9.90
CA VAL A 96 -27.19 -14.02 9.19
C VAL A 96 -26.26 -12.87 9.49
N MET A 97 -25.73 -12.25 8.44
CA MET A 97 -24.96 -11.03 8.54
C MET A 97 -25.66 -9.93 7.75
N THR A 98 -25.80 -8.75 8.35
CA THR A 98 -26.35 -7.57 7.68
C THR A 98 -25.48 -6.36 7.96
N THR A 99 -25.55 -5.37 7.08
CA THR A 99 -25.15 -4.00 7.40
C THR A 99 -26.12 -3.37 8.41
N GLN A 100 -25.75 -2.21 8.97
CA GLN A 100 -26.58 -1.49 9.94
C GLN A 100 -27.96 -1.06 9.40
N ASP A 101 -28.09 -0.80 8.10
CA ASP A 101 -29.34 -0.47 7.42
C ASP A 101 -30.18 -1.70 7.05
N GLY A 102 -29.69 -2.92 7.34
CA GLY A 102 -30.40 -4.17 7.13
C GLY A 102 -30.11 -4.87 5.80
N THR A 103 -29.19 -4.35 4.97
CA THR A 103 -28.79 -5.02 3.74
C THR A 103 -28.08 -6.35 4.06
N PRO A 104 -28.53 -7.50 3.52
CA PRO A 104 -27.88 -8.78 3.74
C PRO A 104 -26.46 -8.84 3.18
N VAL A 105 -25.56 -9.53 3.87
CA VAL A 105 -24.21 -9.85 3.41
C VAL A 105 -24.13 -11.34 3.12
N GLU A 106 -23.76 -11.68 1.89
CA GLU A 106 -23.56 -13.08 1.50
C GLU A 106 -22.36 -13.69 2.22
N GLY A 107 -22.51 -14.93 2.63
CA GLY A 107 -21.40 -15.70 3.20
C GLY A 107 -21.60 -17.19 3.09
N THR A 108 -20.51 -17.91 3.25
CA THR A 108 -20.42 -19.34 3.02
C THR A 108 -20.27 -20.08 4.34
N LEU A 109 -21.18 -21.02 4.60
CA LEU A 109 -21.07 -21.99 5.68
C LEU A 109 -20.18 -23.16 5.21
N ALA A 110 -19.21 -23.58 6.03
CA ALA A 110 -18.41 -24.76 5.77
C ALA A 110 -19.29 -26.02 5.72
N ALA A 111 -18.97 -26.97 4.85
CA ALA A 111 -19.78 -28.18 4.65
C ALA A 111 -19.94 -29.04 5.91
N ASP A 112 -18.98 -28.96 6.83
CA ASP A 112 -19.04 -29.66 8.12
C ASP A 112 -19.84 -28.91 9.20
N GLY A 113 -20.24 -27.65 8.92
CA GLY A 113 -20.95 -26.75 9.83
C GLY A 113 -20.06 -26.11 10.90
N SER A 114 -18.73 -26.22 10.81
CA SER A 114 -17.82 -25.75 11.85
C SER A 114 -17.56 -24.24 11.81
N SER A 115 -17.72 -23.62 10.64
CA SER A 115 -17.38 -22.21 10.43
C SER A 115 -18.21 -21.54 9.33
N TRP A 116 -18.29 -20.22 9.40
CA TRP A 116 -18.88 -19.35 8.38
C TRP A 116 -18.03 -18.10 8.19
N LYS A 117 -18.00 -17.56 6.97
CA LYS A 117 -17.36 -16.28 6.64
C LYS A 117 -18.06 -15.58 5.46
N PRO A 118 -17.91 -14.26 5.31
CA PRO A 118 -18.35 -13.55 4.10
C PRO A 118 -17.71 -14.12 2.83
N THR A 119 -18.45 -14.09 1.73
CA THR A 119 -17.95 -14.53 0.42
C THR A 119 -17.09 -13.45 -0.24
N ASP A 120 -17.52 -12.19 -0.10
CA ASP A 120 -16.85 -11.03 -0.68
C ASP A 120 -16.11 -10.20 0.37
N GLN A 121 -15.24 -9.30 -0.11
CA GLN A 121 -14.61 -8.29 0.72
C GLN A 121 -15.66 -7.36 1.33
N LEU A 122 -15.51 -7.02 2.61
CA LEU A 122 -16.40 -6.10 3.29
C LEU A 122 -16.14 -4.65 2.88
N GLU A 123 -17.16 -3.82 2.98
CA GLU A 123 -17.06 -2.39 2.74
C GLU A 123 -16.35 -1.70 3.90
N ARG A 124 -15.63 -0.62 3.60
CA ARG A 124 -14.97 0.24 4.61
C ARG A 124 -16.00 1.12 5.32
N SER A 125 -15.66 1.59 6.53
CA SER A 125 -16.53 2.45 7.34
C SER A 125 -17.95 1.91 7.55
N THR A 126 -18.13 0.59 7.56
CA THR A 126 -19.46 -0.04 7.60
C THR A 126 -19.62 -0.83 8.88
N THR A 127 -20.73 -0.61 9.57
CA THR A 127 -21.12 -1.40 10.74
C THR A 127 -21.92 -2.61 10.29
N TYR A 128 -21.46 -3.78 10.70
CA TYR A 128 -22.10 -5.06 10.46
C TYR A 128 -22.65 -5.66 11.74
N LYS A 129 -23.71 -6.44 11.59
CA LYS A 129 -24.32 -7.26 12.64
C LYS A 129 -24.32 -8.71 12.20
N ILE A 130 -24.03 -9.61 13.13
CA ILE A 130 -24.03 -11.05 12.92
C ILE A 130 -24.94 -11.67 13.97
N ASP A 131 -25.85 -12.52 13.52
CA ASP A 131 -26.65 -13.41 14.35
C ASP A 131 -26.35 -14.85 13.93
N ALA A 132 -25.84 -15.66 14.87
CA ALA A 132 -25.43 -17.03 14.65
C ALA A 132 -26.21 -17.99 15.54
N THR A 133 -26.64 -19.11 14.96
CA THR A 133 -27.28 -20.23 15.64
C THR A 133 -26.48 -21.50 15.39
N ALA A 134 -26.26 -22.28 16.44
CA ALA A 134 -25.66 -23.59 16.37
C ALA A 134 -26.50 -24.61 17.13
N ALA A 135 -26.41 -25.89 16.74
CA ALA A 135 -27.00 -27.00 17.47
C ALA A 135 -25.89 -27.94 17.98
N ASP A 136 -26.02 -28.42 19.21
CA ASP A 136 -25.16 -29.47 19.76
C ASP A 136 -25.56 -30.87 19.27
N SER A 137 -24.84 -31.90 19.72
CA SER A 137 -25.13 -33.30 19.35
C SER A 137 -26.51 -33.81 19.78
N LYS A 138 -27.17 -33.13 20.73
CA LYS A 138 -28.52 -33.45 21.21
C LYS A 138 -29.59 -32.60 20.51
N GLY A 139 -29.20 -31.77 19.54
CA GLY A 139 -30.10 -30.89 18.80
C GLY A 139 -30.49 -29.62 19.55
N ARG A 140 -29.82 -29.29 20.67
CA ARG A 140 -30.13 -28.10 21.47
C ARG A 140 -29.44 -26.88 20.88
N GLU A 141 -30.19 -25.79 20.75
CA GLU A 141 -29.69 -24.57 20.12
C GLU A 141 -28.89 -23.68 21.07
N ALA A 142 -27.82 -23.09 20.53
CA ALA A 142 -27.08 -21.98 21.11
C ALA A 142 -27.15 -20.79 20.15
N HIS A 143 -27.22 -19.59 20.69
CA HIS A 143 -27.28 -18.35 19.92
C HIS A 143 -26.16 -17.42 20.36
N GLU A 144 -25.53 -16.77 19.40
CA GLU A 144 -24.60 -15.68 19.65
C GLU A 144 -24.84 -14.56 18.65
N ASN A 145 -24.61 -13.32 19.10
CA ASN A 145 -24.69 -12.15 18.25
C ASN A 145 -23.47 -11.25 18.46
N SER A 146 -23.13 -10.49 17.42
CA SER A 146 -22.03 -9.53 17.47
C SER A 146 -22.28 -8.40 16.50
N SER A 147 -21.73 -7.24 16.83
CA SER A 147 -21.63 -6.10 15.92
C SER A 147 -20.21 -5.60 15.87
N PHE A 148 -19.77 -5.11 14.72
CA PHE A 148 -18.46 -4.50 14.56
C PHE A 148 -18.46 -3.48 13.41
N THR A 149 -17.51 -2.55 13.44
CA THR A 149 -17.32 -1.54 12.40
C THR A 149 -15.99 -1.76 11.70
N THR A 150 -16.02 -1.85 10.37
CA THR A 150 -14.81 -1.97 9.55
C THR A 150 -14.00 -0.68 9.52
N VAL A 151 -12.70 -0.81 9.24
CA VAL A 151 -11.78 0.31 9.14
C VAL A 151 -12.21 1.36 8.11
N SER A 152 -11.93 2.63 8.41
CA SER A 152 -12.29 3.77 7.56
C SER A 152 -11.17 4.20 6.61
N PRO A 153 -11.46 5.00 5.56
CA PRO A 153 -10.48 5.78 4.81
C PRO A 153 -9.41 6.47 5.66
N ASP A 154 -9.81 7.11 6.75
CA ASP A 154 -8.92 7.89 7.61
C ASP A 154 -8.08 7.04 8.56
N ASN A 155 -8.57 5.85 8.94
CA ASN A 155 -7.88 4.91 9.82
C ASN A 155 -7.18 3.79 9.06
N SER A 156 -6.97 3.93 7.74
CA SER A 156 -6.28 2.89 6.98
C SER A 156 -5.33 3.42 5.92
N PHE A 157 -4.32 2.63 5.57
CA PHE A 157 -3.35 2.91 4.53
C PHE A 157 -3.31 1.82 3.45
N ILE A 158 -2.79 2.20 2.28
CA ILE A 158 -2.42 1.30 1.18
C ILE A 158 -1.04 1.69 0.63
N GLY A 159 -0.31 0.73 0.10
CA GLY A 159 0.87 0.89 -0.73
C GLY A 159 0.53 0.75 -2.21
N ASN A 160 0.81 1.80 -2.99
CA ASN A 160 0.88 1.73 -4.44
C ASN A 160 2.23 1.15 -4.82
N PHE A 161 2.26 0.11 -5.63
CA PHE A 161 3.49 -0.62 -5.93
C PHE A 161 3.79 -0.65 -7.42
N THR A 162 5.06 -0.81 -7.73
CA THR A 162 5.57 -1.15 -9.05
C THR A 162 6.67 -2.20 -8.88
N PRO A 163 6.81 -3.20 -9.76
CA PRO A 163 6.02 -3.46 -10.97
C PRO A 163 4.59 -3.95 -10.71
N GLU A 164 3.74 -3.83 -11.74
CA GLU A 164 2.37 -4.35 -11.73
C GLU A 164 2.30 -5.86 -11.98
N ASP A 165 1.19 -6.48 -11.58
CA ASP A 165 0.95 -7.92 -11.76
C ASP A 165 0.97 -8.32 -13.25
N GLY A 166 1.62 -9.44 -13.55
CA GLY A 166 1.78 -9.95 -14.91
C GLY A 166 2.77 -9.18 -15.80
N SER A 167 3.33 -8.06 -15.33
CA SER A 167 4.26 -7.25 -16.14
C SER A 167 5.59 -7.96 -16.41
N THR A 168 6.32 -7.49 -17.42
CA THR A 168 7.72 -7.86 -17.69
C THR A 168 8.57 -6.60 -17.69
N VAL A 169 9.61 -6.59 -16.85
CA VAL A 169 10.48 -5.43 -16.63
C VAL A 169 11.95 -5.76 -16.81
N GLY A 170 12.79 -4.75 -16.99
CA GLY A 170 14.24 -4.89 -17.06
C GLY A 170 14.89 -5.23 -15.72
N VAL A 171 16.17 -5.62 -15.78
CA VAL A 171 16.94 -6.16 -14.65
C VAL A 171 17.23 -5.16 -13.53
N GLY A 172 17.04 -3.86 -13.77
CA GLY A 172 17.24 -2.81 -12.79
C GLY A 172 15.98 -2.42 -12.02
N MET A 173 14.82 -2.99 -12.32
CA MET A 173 13.55 -2.56 -11.72
C MET A 173 13.44 -2.97 -10.24
N PRO A 174 13.47 -2.06 -9.25
CA PRO A 174 13.17 -2.44 -7.87
C PRO A 174 11.68 -2.77 -7.71
N VAL A 175 11.33 -3.51 -6.66
CA VAL A 175 9.95 -3.51 -6.16
C VAL A 175 9.80 -2.29 -5.27
N SER A 176 9.14 -1.24 -5.75
CA SER A 176 8.93 0.00 -4.99
C SER A 176 7.49 0.08 -4.50
N ILE A 177 7.31 0.42 -3.23
CA ILE A 177 6.01 0.59 -2.58
C ILE A 177 5.96 2.00 -2.00
N ASN A 178 5.00 2.79 -2.48
CA ASN A 178 4.69 4.13 -2.00
C ASN A 178 3.35 4.11 -1.26
N PHE A 179 3.41 4.29 0.06
CA PHE A 179 2.27 4.34 0.94
C PHE A 179 1.54 5.68 0.81
N ASN A 180 0.21 5.66 0.80
CA ASN A 180 -0.61 6.87 0.75
C ASN A 180 -0.67 7.64 2.08
N LYS A 181 -0.06 7.10 3.13
CA LYS A 181 0.07 7.68 4.48
C LYS A 181 1.45 7.41 5.03
N ALA A 182 1.89 8.28 5.94
CA ALA A 182 3.13 8.07 6.67
C ALA A 182 3.05 6.83 7.56
N ILE A 183 4.09 6.01 7.50
CA ILE A 183 4.30 4.81 8.29
C ILE A 183 5.33 5.15 9.37
N THR A 184 4.90 5.08 10.62
CA THR A 184 5.77 5.26 11.79
C THR A 184 6.25 3.92 12.35
N ASP A 185 5.44 2.86 12.25
CA ASP A 185 5.86 1.49 12.55
C ASP A 185 6.31 0.79 11.26
N LYS A 186 7.52 1.16 10.82
CA LYS A 186 8.13 0.61 9.60
C LYS A 186 8.38 -0.89 9.72
N LYS A 187 8.73 -1.36 10.91
CA LYS A 187 9.01 -2.76 11.18
C LYS A 187 7.77 -3.62 10.95
N ALA A 188 6.64 -3.28 11.56
CA ALA A 188 5.41 -4.04 11.41
C ALA A 188 4.96 -4.12 9.95
N VAL A 189 5.05 -2.99 9.22
CA VAL A 189 4.71 -2.95 7.79
C VAL A 189 5.68 -3.77 6.94
N GLN A 190 6.99 -3.66 7.19
CA GLN A 190 7.99 -4.41 6.43
C GLN A 190 7.88 -5.92 6.69
N ASP A 191 7.62 -6.35 7.93
CA ASP A 191 7.39 -7.76 8.28
C ASP A 191 6.15 -8.33 7.57
N GLY A 192 5.15 -7.49 7.28
CA GLY A 192 3.97 -7.82 6.48
C GLY A 192 4.21 -7.89 4.97
N ILE A 193 5.43 -7.64 4.49
CA ILE A 193 5.78 -7.62 3.06
C ILE A 193 6.87 -8.66 2.79
N THR A 194 6.66 -9.48 1.77
CA THR A 194 7.67 -10.45 1.33
C THR A 194 7.92 -10.30 -0.15
N VAL A 195 9.19 -10.17 -0.53
CA VAL A 195 9.62 -10.18 -1.94
C VAL A 195 10.57 -11.36 -2.15
N THR A 196 10.28 -12.19 -3.13
CA THR A 196 11.09 -13.38 -3.46
C THR A 196 11.40 -13.43 -4.95
N SER A 197 12.53 -14.02 -5.31
CA SER A 197 12.89 -14.31 -6.70
C SER A 197 13.14 -15.79 -6.89
N SER A 198 12.60 -16.32 -7.99
CA SER A 198 12.86 -17.70 -8.44
C SER A 198 14.34 -17.98 -8.76
N SER A 199 15.18 -16.95 -8.90
CA SER A 199 16.64 -17.10 -9.04
C SER A 199 17.35 -17.47 -7.73
N GLY A 200 16.68 -17.29 -6.58
CA GLY A 200 17.28 -17.45 -5.25
C GLY A 200 18.10 -16.24 -4.79
N GLN A 201 18.12 -15.13 -5.53
CA GLN A 201 18.74 -13.89 -5.06
C GLN A 201 18.08 -13.42 -3.76
N GLU A 202 18.90 -13.09 -2.76
CA GLU A 202 18.44 -12.44 -1.54
C GLU A 202 17.91 -11.04 -1.87
N VAL A 203 16.74 -10.71 -1.35
CA VAL A 203 16.07 -9.43 -1.61
C VAL A 203 15.86 -8.71 -0.29
N VAL A 204 16.34 -7.47 -0.20
CA VAL A 204 16.29 -6.67 1.02
C VAL A 204 15.55 -5.37 0.77
N GLY A 205 14.68 -4.98 1.72
CA GLY A 205 13.94 -3.73 1.71
C GLY A 205 14.74 -2.56 2.27
N HIS A 206 14.57 -1.36 1.72
CA HIS A 206 15.16 -0.13 2.19
C HIS A 206 14.11 0.99 2.24
N TRP A 207 13.96 1.60 3.41
CA TRP A 207 13.08 2.76 3.59
C TRP A 207 13.78 4.05 3.22
N PHE A 208 13.34 4.71 2.16
CA PHE A 208 13.86 6.03 1.78
C PHE A 208 13.30 7.16 2.66
N ASN A 209 12.07 7.02 3.14
CA ASN A 209 11.41 7.98 4.02
C ASN A 209 10.27 7.28 4.79
N GLY A 210 9.31 8.02 5.34
CA GLY A 210 8.16 7.44 6.05
C GLY A 210 7.08 6.84 5.13
N GLN A 211 7.21 6.93 3.80
CA GLN A 211 6.18 6.55 2.84
C GLN A 211 6.69 5.68 1.69
N ARG A 212 8.01 5.54 1.51
CA ARG A 212 8.59 4.75 0.41
C ARG A 212 9.51 3.65 0.93
N LEU A 213 9.18 2.43 0.56
CA LEU A 213 9.96 1.22 0.80
C LEU A 213 10.26 0.55 -0.55
N ASP A 214 11.54 0.38 -0.86
CA ASP A 214 11.98 -0.29 -2.08
C ASP A 214 12.70 -1.59 -1.74
N PHE A 215 12.52 -2.63 -2.55
CA PHE A 215 13.22 -3.92 -2.43
C PHE A 215 14.03 -4.22 -3.68
N ARG A 216 15.25 -4.69 -3.49
CA ARG A 216 16.12 -5.19 -4.56
C ARG A 216 17.15 -6.19 -4.01
N PRO A 217 17.75 -7.02 -4.89
CA PRO A 217 18.95 -7.75 -4.57
C PRO A 217 20.20 -6.87 -4.61
N GLN A 218 21.33 -7.45 -4.17
CA GLN A 218 22.63 -6.77 -4.18
C GLN A 218 23.04 -6.34 -5.59
N ASP A 219 23.01 -7.28 -6.53
CA ASP A 219 23.25 -7.07 -7.95
C ASP A 219 21.94 -6.93 -8.71
N TYR A 220 21.98 -6.56 -10.00
CA TYR A 220 20.78 -6.56 -10.83
C TYR A 220 20.06 -7.91 -10.81
N TRP A 221 18.74 -7.88 -11.01
CA TRP A 221 17.95 -9.10 -11.08
C TRP A 221 18.49 -10.03 -12.16
N GLN A 222 18.51 -11.34 -11.87
CA GLN A 222 18.83 -12.34 -12.86
C GLN A 222 17.75 -12.35 -13.95
N GLY A 223 18.18 -12.16 -15.20
CA GLY A 223 17.29 -12.18 -16.36
C GLY A 223 16.52 -13.51 -16.49
N GLY A 224 15.25 -13.42 -16.90
CA GLY A 224 14.34 -14.56 -17.02
C GLY A 224 13.73 -15.05 -15.70
N SER A 225 14.11 -14.48 -14.55
CA SER A 225 13.51 -14.84 -13.27
C SER A 225 12.09 -14.28 -13.12
N THR A 226 11.27 -14.97 -12.33
CA THR A 226 10.01 -14.47 -11.79
C THR A 226 10.25 -13.90 -10.39
N VAL A 227 9.69 -12.73 -10.12
CA VAL A 227 9.67 -12.09 -8.80
C VAL A 227 8.24 -12.06 -8.28
N THR A 228 8.05 -12.40 -7.00
CA THR A 228 6.75 -12.39 -6.32
C THR A 228 6.80 -11.44 -5.13
N LEU A 229 5.90 -10.44 -5.16
CA LEU A 229 5.59 -9.54 -4.05
C LEU A 229 4.32 -10.04 -3.34
N LYS A 230 4.42 -10.29 -2.04
CA LYS A 230 3.29 -10.59 -1.17
C LYS A 230 3.08 -9.42 -0.21
N LEU A 231 1.90 -8.83 -0.24
CA LEU A 231 1.42 -7.84 0.72
C LEU A 231 0.46 -8.55 1.68
N ALA A 232 0.87 -8.73 2.92
CA ALA A 232 0.05 -9.24 4.02
C ALA A 232 -0.15 -8.12 5.05
N LEU A 233 -0.69 -6.99 4.58
CA LEU A 233 -0.82 -5.75 5.34
C LEU A 233 -2.19 -5.57 5.99
N ASP A 234 -3.17 -6.41 5.65
CA ASP A 234 -4.50 -6.35 6.23
C ASP A 234 -4.46 -6.51 7.76
N GLY A 235 -4.93 -5.50 8.49
CA GLY A 235 -4.89 -5.44 9.95
C GLY A 235 -3.52 -5.13 10.55
N VAL A 236 -2.47 -4.90 9.74
CA VAL A 236 -1.17 -4.44 10.23
C VAL A 236 -1.24 -2.96 10.56
N GLU A 237 -0.91 -2.59 11.79
CA GLU A 237 -0.84 -1.20 12.22
C GLU A 237 0.47 -0.56 11.74
N GLY A 238 0.37 0.47 10.88
CA GLY A 238 1.54 1.17 10.33
C GLY A 238 1.79 2.52 10.99
N ALA A 239 0.77 3.07 11.64
CA ALA A 239 0.83 4.23 12.52
C ALA A 239 -0.31 4.11 13.55
N ASP A 240 -0.25 4.89 14.63
CA ASP A 240 -1.25 4.85 15.71
C ASP A 240 -2.69 4.94 15.17
N GLY A 241 -3.45 3.85 15.31
CA GLY A 241 -4.83 3.72 14.83
C GLY A 241 -5.00 3.63 13.30
N VAL A 242 -3.91 3.47 12.53
CA VAL A 242 -3.92 3.40 11.07
C VAL A 242 -3.47 2.02 10.58
N PHE A 243 -4.40 1.27 9.97
CA PHE A 243 -4.21 -0.13 9.61
C PHE A 243 -4.11 -0.35 8.09
N GLY A 244 -3.28 -1.29 7.67
CA GLY A 244 -3.24 -1.74 6.30
C GLY A 244 -4.49 -2.53 5.95
N VAL A 245 -4.88 -2.50 4.67
CA VAL A 245 -6.07 -3.21 4.16
C VAL A 245 -5.77 -4.10 2.95
N GLN A 246 -4.50 -4.16 2.53
CA GLN A 246 -4.10 -4.95 1.38
C GLN A 246 -3.65 -6.35 1.79
N GLN A 247 -4.31 -7.35 1.21
CA GLN A 247 -3.87 -8.73 1.20
C GLN A 247 -3.78 -9.20 -0.25
N LYS A 248 -2.57 -9.15 -0.84
CA LYS A 248 -2.36 -9.37 -2.29
C LYS A 248 -1.09 -10.16 -2.55
N THR A 249 -1.10 -10.95 -3.63
CA THR A 249 0.10 -11.56 -4.22
C THR A 249 0.21 -11.05 -5.64
N VAL A 250 1.39 -10.55 -6.00
CA VAL A 250 1.72 -9.92 -7.29
C VAL A 250 2.93 -10.65 -7.84
N THR A 251 2.89 -11.02 -9.11
CA THR A 251 3.98 -11.71 -9.77
C THR A 251 4.33 -11.03 -11.07
N PHE A 252 5.61 -10.76 -11.29
CA PHE A 252 6.11 -10.19 -12.54
C PHE A 252 7.39 -10.89 -13.00
N LYS A 253 7.74 -10.69 -14.26
CA LYS A 253 8.91 -11.31 -14.89
C LYS A 253 10.03 -10.30 -15.08
N ILE A 254 11.25 -10.76 -14.87
CA ILE A 254 12.47 -10.08 -15.27
C ILE A 254 12.79 -10.52 -16.69
N GLY A 255 12.89 -9.57 -17.61
CA GLY A 255 13.26 -9.81 -18.99
C GLY A 255 14.74 -10.14 -19.18
N ARG A 256 15.21 -9.92 -20.41
CA ARG A 256 16.64 -9.96 -20.76
C ARG A 256 17.46 -8.93 -19.98
N ASN A 257 18.74 -9.24 -19.75
CA ASN A 257 19.67 -8.28 -19.15
C ASN A 257 20.06 -7.25 -20.20
N GLN A 258 19.69 -5.98 -20.00
CA GLN A 258 20.11 -4.88 -20.86
C GLN A 258 20.57 -3.69 -20.03
N VAL A 259 21.79 -3.23 -20.32
CA VAL A 259 22.40 -2.04 -19.73
C VAL A 259 22.93 -1.16 -20.85
N SER A 260 22.54 0.12 -20.83
CA SER A 260 22.96 1.11 -21.81
C SER A 260 23.92 2.10 -21.16
N THR A 261 25.17 2.14 -21.62
CA THR A 261 26.18 3.04 -21.04
C THR A 261 26.32 4.29 -21.91
N VAL A 262 25.92 5.43 -21.38
CA VAL A 262 26.15 6.77 -21.93
C VAL A 262 27.48 7.29 -21.41
N ASP A 263 28.39 7.61 -22.32
CA ASP A 263 29.62 8.31 -21.99
C ASP A 263 29.51 9.75 -22.48
N ALA A 264 29.36 10.69 -21.55
CA ALA A 264 29.13 12.11 -21.87
C ALA A 264 30.36 12.78 -22.52
N LYS A 265 31.56 12.24 -22.31
CA LYS A 265 32.81 12.76 -22.90
C LYS A 265 32.89 12.40 -24.38
N THR A 266 32.71 11.12 -24.69
CA THR A 266 32.74 10.59 -26.07
C THR A 266 31.44 10.84 -26.83
N LYS A 267 30.35 11.15 -26.12
CA LYS A 267 29.01 11.43 -26.66
C LYS A 267 28.42 10.25 -27.40
N GLN A 268 28.69 9.06 -26.88
CA GLN A 268 28.21 7.79 -27.40
C GLN A 268 27.45 7.05 -26.30
N MET A 269 26.37 6.38 -26.68
CA MET A 269 25.70 5.38 -25.87
C MET A 269 25.98 3.99 -26.45
N THR A 270 26.46 3.08 -25.61
CA THR A 270 26.64 1.66 -25.98
C THR A 270 25.56 0.83 -25.30
N VAL A 271 24.72 0.16 -26.10
CA VAL A 271 23.65 -0.72 -25.62
C VAL A 271 24.17 -2.14 -25.59
N THR A 272 24.23 -2.72 -24.39
CA THR A 272 24.69 -4.09 -24.16
C THR A 272 23.52 -4.94 -23.68
N ARG A 273 23.27 -6.06 -24.36
CA ARG A 273 22.24 -7.03 -24.02
C ARG A 273 22.89 -8.39 -23.82
N ASP A 274 22.64 -9.00 -22.66
CA ASP A 274 23.18 -10.31 -22.25
C ASP A 274 24.70 -10.40 -22.47
N GLY A 275 25.42 -9.35 -22.07
CA GLY A 275 26.88 -9.23 -22.17
C GLY A 275 27.42 -8.89 -23.57
N LYS A 276 26.58 -8.73 -24.58
CA LYS A 276 27.00 -8.38 -25.96
C LYS A 276 26.54 -6.99 -26.35
N THR A 277 27.44 -6.20 -26.93
CA THR A 277 27.06 -4.91 -27.53
C THR A 277 26.20 -5.16 -28.77
N ILE A 278 24.99 -4.62 -28.77
CA ILE A 278 24.04 -4.74 -29.89
C ILE A 278 23.92 -3.45 -30.70
N LYS A 279 24.31 -2.30 -30.13
CA LYS A 279 24.27 -1.01 -30.80
C LYS A 279 25.18 0.01 -30.11
N THR A 280 25.77 0.89 -30.90
CA THR A 280 26.33 2.15 -30.43
C THR A 280 25.56 3.29 -31.10
N ILE A 281 25.10 4.25 -30.31
CA ILE A 281 24.24 5.36 -30.75
C ILE A 281 24.92 6.69 -30.39
N PRO A 282 25.12 7.60 -31.35
CA PRO A 282 25.55 8.96 -31.05
C PRO A 282 24.49 9.71 -30.25
N ILE A 283 24.92 10.43 -29.21
CA ILE A 283 24.02 11.15 -28.29
C ILE A 283 24.41 12.62 -28.15
N SER A 284 23.54 13.42 -27.55
CA SER A 284 23.86 14.72 -26.95
C SER A 284 23.38 14.71 -25.50
N ALA A 285 24.30 14.88 -24.54
CA ALA A 285 23.96 14.94 -23.12
C ALA A 285 23.74 16.39 -22.65
N GLY A 286 23.68 16.60 -21.32
CA GLY A 286 23.58 17.90 -20.69
C GLY A 286 24.76 18.83 -21.00
N SER A 287 24.48 20.11 -21.22
CA SER A 287 25.51 21.13 -21.46
C SER A 287 26.42 21.31 -20.23
N PRO A 288 27.57 22.01 -20.35
CA PRO A 288 28.40 22.32 -19.19
C PRO A 288 27.66 23.07 -18.07
N GLU A 289 26.68 23.91 -18.43
CA GLU A 289 25.86 24.69 -17.50
C GLU A 289 24.78 23.83 -16.84
N ASN A 290 24.29 22.80 -17.55
CA ASN A 290 23.24 21.90 -17.09
C ASN A 290 23.64 20.43 -17.35
N PRO A 291 24.69 19.94 -16.67
CA PRO A 291 25.25 18.64 -16.99
C PRO A 291 24.31 17.49 -16.58
N THR A 292 24.39 16.36 -17.28
CA THR A 292 23.61 15.17 -16.94
C THR A 292 24.20 14.48 -15.70
N TYR A 293 23.38 14.03 -14.76
CA TYR A 293 23.88 13.23 -13.64
C TYR A 293 24.69 12.01 -14.09
N ASN A 294 25.76 11.70 -13.36
CA ASN A 294 26.40 10.38 -13.45
C ASN A 294 25.57 9.33 -12.68
N GLY A 295 25.87 8.05 -12.91
CA GLY A 295 25.31 6.94 -12.12
C GLY A 295 24.39 6.01 -12.90
N GLN A 296 23.81 5.04 -12.18
CA GLN A 296 22.89 4.06 -12.75
C GLN A 296 21.44 4.54 -12.60
N MET A 297 20.77 4.76 -13.72
CA MET A 297 19.39 5.24 -13.76
C MET A 297 18.45 4.21 -14.38
N VAL A 298 17.34 3.93 -13.72
CA VAL A 298 16.36 2.93 -14.17
C VAL A 298 15.28 3.62 -15.01
N ILE A 299 14.96 3.05 -16.16
CA ILE A 299 13.84 3.52 -16.98
C ILE A 299 12.53 3.26 -16.23
N SER A 300 11.89 4.30 -15.70
CA SER A 300 10.65 4.17 -14.91
C SER A 300 9.38 4.30 -15.75
N GLU A 301 9.44 5.03 -16.85
CA GLU A 301 8.31 5.30 -17.74
C GLU A 301 8.77 5.32 -19.19
N LYS A 302 7.84 5.02 -20.11
CA LYS A 302 8.05 5.13 -21.55
C LYS A 302 6.83 5.79 -22.20
N HIS A 303 7.06 6.90 -22.90
CA HIS A 303 6.05 7.63 -23.64
C HIS A 303 6.48 7.75 -25.10
N LYS A 304 5.61 7.36 -26.04
CA LYS A 304 5.94 7.52 -27.47
C LYS A 304 6.12 9.00 -27.83
N GLU A 305 5.32 9.86 -27.25
CA GLU A 305 5.49 11.31 -27.27
C GLU A 305 5.15 11.86 -25.88
N ALA A 306 5.91 12.85 -25.41
CA ALA A 306 5.68 13.52 -24.14
C ALA A 306 5.87 15.03 -24.26
N ARG A 307 5.09 15.79 -23.49
CA ARG A 307 5.38 17.20 -23.26
C ARG A 307 6.44 17.32 -22.17
N MET A 308 7.56 17.96 -22.47
CA MET A 308 8.60 18.28 -21.50
C MET A 308 8.63 19.79 -21.27
N ASN A 309 8.36 20.20 -20.03
CA ASN A 309 8.30 21.60 -19.61
C ASN A 309 9.30 21.82 -18.47
N GLY A 310 10.29 22.67 -18.68
CA GLY A 310 11.36 22.95 -17.72
C GLY A 310 10.87 23.51 -16.40
N ALA A 311 9.75 24.25 -16.40
CA ALA A 311 9.18 24.80 -15.18
C ALA A 311 8.74 23.71 -14.18
N THR A 312 8.38 22.51 -14.65
CA THR A 312 7.97 21.41 -13.76
C THR A 312 9.13 20.80 -12.97
N VAL A 313 10.36 21.12 -13.37
CA VAL A 313 11.60 20.58 -12.80
C VAL A 313 12.58 21.70 -12.39
N GLY A 314 12.11 22.95 -12.33
CA GLY A 314 12.86 24.09 -11.79
C GLY A 314 13.75 24.85 -12.78
N PHE A 315 13.67 24.56 -14.09
CA PHE A 315 14.31 25.36 -15.13
C PHE A 315 13.36 26.48 -15.57
N THR A 316 13.41 27.61 -14.89
CA THR A 316 12.54 28.77 -15.16
C THR A 316 13.33 30.01 -15.53
N ASP A 317 12.81 30.77 -16.49
CA ASP A 317 13.26 32.13 -16.77
C ASP A 317 12.83 33.12 -15.67
N ASP A 318 13.30 34.37 -15.79
CA ASP A 318 13.00 35.46 -14.85
C ASP A 318 11.49 35.77 -14.76
N ASP A 319 10.71 35.42 -15.79
CA ASP A 319 9.26 35.58 -15.87
C ASP A 319 8.49 34.36 -15.30
N GLY A 320 9.21 33.35 -14.78
CA GLY A 320 8.66 32.13 -14.18
C GLY A 320 8.16 31.07 -15.19
N LYS A 321 8.40 31.25 -16.50
CA LYS A 321 8.11 30.25 -17.53
C LYS A 321 9.28 29.29 -17.67
N GLY A 322 9.01 28.09 -18.20
CA GLY A 322 10.06 27.10 -18.41
C GLY A 322 11.08 27.57 -19.46
N GLU A 323 12.38 27.38 -19.20
CA GLU A 323 13.46 27.60 -20.19
C GLU A 323 13.24 26.77 -21.47
N TYR A 324 12.47 25.69 -21.36
CA TYR A 324 11.94 24.92 -22.48
C TYR A 324 10.50 24.47 -22.20
N ASP A 325 9.68 24.37 -23.25
CA ASP A 325 8.35 23.75 -23.22
C ASP A 325 8.05 23.13 -24.59
N ILE A 326 8.44 21.86 -24.75
CA ILE A 326 8.32 21.11 -26.00
C ILE A 326 7.18 20.11 -25.84
N LYS A 327 6.13 20.24 -26.66
CA LYS A 327 4.86 19.50 -26.48
C LYS A 327 4.89 18.06 -26.98
N ASP A 328 5.84 17.75 -27.85
CA ASP A 328 5.87 16.56 -28.70
C ASP A 328 7.28 15.94 -28.73
N VAL A 329 7.92 15.79 -27.57
CA VAL A 329 9.22 15.13 -27.46
C VAL A 329 9.05 13.64 -27.76
N PRO A 330 9.67 13.10 -28.84
CA PRO A 330 9.46 11.71 -29.24
C PRO A 330 10.24 10.74 -28.35
N HIS A 331 9.72 9.51 -28.24
CA HIS A 331 10.38 8.35 -27.65
C HIS A 331 10.99 8.61 -26.26
N ALA A 332 10.25 9.31 -25.40
CA ALA A 332 10.71 9.76 -24.11
C ALA A 332 10.67 8.63 -23.07
N MET A 333 11.79 8.41 -22.38
CA MET A 333 11.91 7.44 -21.31
C MET A 333 12.49 8.10 -20.05
N ARG A 334 11.73 8.07 -18.95
CA ARG A 334 12.08 8.76 -17.71
C ARG A 334 13.15 7.99 -16.95
N LEU A 335 14.17 8.71 -16.47
CA LEU A 335 15.31 8.17 -15.71
C LEU A 335 15.38 8.70 -14.27
N SER A 336 14.77 9.84 -13.98
CA SER A 336 14.74 10.44 -12.65
C SER A 336 13.43 11.19 -12.36
N THR A 337 13.09 11.35 -11.09
CA THR A 337 11.95 12.20 -10.67
C THR A 337 12.27 13.68 -10.83
N SER A 338 13.55 14.07 -10.77
CA SER A 338 14.00 15.44 -11.02
C SER A 338 14.05 15.83 -12.50
N GLY A 339 13.59 14.98 -13.43
CA GLY A 339 13.37 15.37 -14.82
C GLY A 339 14.40 14.91 -15.85
N THR A 340 15.31 14.00 -15.51
CA THR A 340 16.23 13.40 -16.49
C THR A 340 15.48 12.39 -17.34
N PHE A 341 15.56 12.56 -18.66
CA PHE A 341 15.05 11.61 -19.66
C PHE A 341 16.15 11.20 -20.61
N ILE A 342 15.98 10.01 -21.20
CA ILE A 342 16.54 9.71 -22.51
C ILE A 342 15.41 9.75 -23.54
N HIS A 343 15.59 10.50 -24.61
CA HIS A 343 14.50 10.78 -25.54
C HIS A 343 15.00 11.05 -26.96
N GLY A 344 14.10 10.94 -27.93
CA GLY A 344 14.33 11.39 -29.29
C GLY A 344 14.33 12.92 -29.39
N ASN A 345 15.17 13.45 -30.26
CA ASN A 345 15.36 14.88 -30.46
C ASN A 345 15.44 15.15 -31.97
N TYR A 346 14.40 15.83 -32.49
CA TYR A 346 14.28 16.17 -33.89
C TYR A 346 14.84 17.57 -34.24
N TRP A 347 15.17 18.38 -33.23
CA TRP A 347 15.62 19.76 -33.40
C TRP A 347 17.16 19.89 -33.40
N GLY A 348 17.85 18.97 -32.73
CA GLY A 348 19.31 18.95 -32.57
C GLY A 348 20.06 18.45 -33.81
N LYS A 349 20.05 19.18 -34.92
CA LYS A 349 20.80 18.78 -36.12
C LYS A 349 22.31 18.91 -35.91
N GLY A 350 23.06 17.84 -36.19
CA GLY A 350 24.53 17.84 -36.18
C GLY A 350 25.21 17.71 -34.81
N ILE A 351 24.45 17.76 -33.70
CA ILE A 351 25.03 17.71 -32.35
C ILE A 351 25.34 16.29 -31.87
N PHE A 352 24.63 15.27 -32.37
CA PHE A 352 24.76 13.90 -31.87
C PHE A 352 26.17 13.34 -32.16
N GLY A 353 26.86 12.93 -31.10
CA GLY A 353 28.27 12.50 -31.16
C GLY A 353 29.29 13.65 -31.10
N ASN A 354 28.85 14.91 -31.14
CA ASN A 354 29.72 16.08 -31.29
C ASN A 354 29.63 17.07 -30.12
N ALA A 355 28.42 17.39 -29.66
CA ALA A 355 28.18 18.39 -28.61
C ALA A 355 27.13 17.91 -27.60
N ASN A 356 27.30 18.33 -26.34
CA ASN A 356 26.29 18.18 -25.29
C ASN A 356 25.59 19.53 -25.10
N THR A 357 24.27 19.55 -25.20
CA THR A 357 23.50 20.81 -25.32
C THR A 357 22.18 20.81 -24.56
N SER A 358 21.82 19.74 -23.85
CA SER A 358 20.52 19.64 -23.20
C SER A 358 20.53 20.23 -21.77
N HIS A 359 19.35 20.33 -21.15
CA HIS A 359 19.19 20.66 -19.72
C HIS A 359 19.28 19.40 -18.84
N GLY A 360 20.28 18.55 -19.09
CA GLY A 360 20.52 17.31 -18.35
C GLY A 360 19.94 16.03 -18.96
N CYS A 361 19.10 16.10 -20.00
CA CYS A 361 18.61 14.91 -20.72
C CYS A 361 19.66 14.27 -21.65
N VAL A 362 19.45 13.02 -22.02
CA VAL A 362 20.21 12.35 -23.10
C VAL A 362 19.38 12.33 -24.37
N GLY A 363 19.76 13.14 -25.35
CA GLY A 363 19.11 13.24 -26.65
C GLY A 363 19.65 12.21 -27.65
N LEU A 364 18.73 11.57 -28.37
CA LEU A 364 18.97 10.66 -29.50
C LEU A 364 18.43 11.29 -30.78
N ALA A 365 19.07 11.06 -31.93
CA ALA A 365 18.53 11.56 -33.19
C ALA A 365 17.15 10.96 -33.46
N ASP A 366 16.19 11.81 -33.84
CA ASP A 366 14.81 11.40 -34.12
C ASP A 366 14.12 12.33 -35.12
N VAL A 367 12.86 12.01 -35.43
CA VAL A 367 11.97 12.80 -36.27
C VAL A 367 10.80 13.36 -35.46
N LYS A 368 10.27 14.50 -35.91
CA LYS A 368 9.09 15.10 -35.29
C LYS A 368 7.88 14.17 -35.49
N GLY A 369 7.11 13.93 -34.42
CA GLY A 369 5.93 13.05 -34.45
C GLY A 369 6.21 11.56 -34.22
N ALA A 370 7.44 11.18 -33.83
CA ALA A 370 7.79 9.81 -33.43
C ALA A 370 7.37 8.73 -34.47
N ASN A 371 7.49 9.03 -35.76
CA ASN A 371 6.91 8.23 -36.84
C ASN A 371 7.92 7.57 -37.79
N ASP A 372 9.23 7.75 -37.57
CA ASP A 372 10.26 7.00 -38.30
C ASP A 372 10.82 5.86 -37.42
N PRO A 373 10.48 4.59 -37.69
CA PRO A 373 11.00 3.45 -36.92
C PRO A 373 12.50 3.23 -37.11
N ASN A 374 13.13 3.87 -38.11
CA ASN A 374 14.57 3.75 -38.36
C ASN A 374 15.39 4.80 -37.59
N ALA A 375 14.72 5.79 -36.97
CA ALA A 375 15.38 6.78 -36.15
C ALA A 375 16.11 6.12 -34.96
N PRO A 376 17.32 6.58 -34.58
CA PRO A 376 18.00 6.06 -33.40
C PRO A 376 17.19 6.13 -32.10
N GLY A 377 16.41 7.21 -31.90
CA GLY A 377 15.48 7.33 -30.78
C GLY A 377 14.39 6.26 -30.78
N ALA A 378 13.71 6.05 -31.91
CA ALA A 378 12.71 5.00 -32.10
C ALA A 378 13.30 3.60 -31.84
N TRP A 379 14.46 3.30 -32.44
CA TRP A 379 15.14 2.02 -32.25
C TRP A 379 15.44 1.75 -30.77
N PHE A 380 15.97 2.74 -30.05
CA PHE A 380 16.30 2.58 -28.64
C PHE A 380 15.06 2.40 -27.77
N TYR A 381 14.00 3.16 -28.05
CA TYR A 381 12.71 3.02 -27.38
C TYR A 381 12.12 1.62 -27.57
N ASP A 382 12.04 1.14 -28.80
CA ASP A 382 11.46 -0.19 -29.10
C ASP A 382 12.30 -1.34 -28.52
N ASN A 383 13.60 -1.12 -28.35
CA ASN A 383 14.53 -2.12 -27.79
C ASN A 383 14.70 -2.05 -26.26
N SER A 384 14.02 -1.12 -25.59
CA SER A 384 14.12 -0.93 -24.13
C SER A 384 12.85 -1.34 -23.40
N LEU A 385 13.01 -1.82 -22.17
CA LEU A 385 11.91 -2.10 -21.24
C LEU A 385 11.91 -1.06 -20.11
N ILE A 386 10.73 -0.81 -19.52
CA ILE A 386 10.67 -0.26 -18.17
C ILE A 386 11.48 -1.19 -17.26
N GLY A 387 12.36 -0.64 -16.43
CA GLY A 387 13.28 -1.40 -15.60
C GLY A 387 14.68 -1.61 -16.17
N ASP A 388 14.93 -1.28 -17.44
CA ASP A 388 16.29 -1.31 -17.98
C ASP A 388 17.14 -0.21 -17.37
N VAL A 389 18.46 -0.45 -17.31
CA VAL A 389 19.41 0.49 -16.72
C VAL A 389 20.13 1.30 -17.79
N VAL A 390 20.17 2.61 -17.58
CA VAL A 390 21.04 3.54 -18.28
C VAL A 390 22.12 4.01 -17.32
N ILE A 391 23.38 3.68 -17.60
CA ILE A 391 24.54 4.16 -16.83
C ILE A 391 25.09 5.39 -17.52
N VAL A 392 25.14 6.53 -16.83
CA VAL A 392 25.84 7.72 -17.32
C VAL A 392 27.19 7.83 -16.62
N LYS A 393 28.25 8.07 -17.41
CA LYS A 393 29.60 8.30 -16.90
C LYS A 393 30.27 9.48 -17.60
N ASN A 394 31.34 9.97 -16.98
CA ASN A 394 32.20 11.03 -17.51
C ASN A 394 31.47 12.36 -17.79
N SER A 395 30.35 12.60 -17.10
CA SER A 395 29.70 13.92 -17.03
C SER A 395 30.38 14.78 -15.96
N PRO A 396 30.46 16.12 -16.10
CA PRO A 396 31.01 16.99 -15.06
C PRO A 396 30.07 17.21 -13.86
N ASP A 397 28.93 16.49 -13.78
CA ASP A 397 28.01 16.53 -12.64
C ASP A 397 28.33 15.47 -11.56
N LYS A 398 27.64 15.55 -10.43
CA LYS A 398 27.60 14.52 -9.39
C LYS A 398 26.85 13.26 -9.85
N THR A 399 27.00 12.20 -9.07
CA THR A 399 26.18 10.99 -9.18
C THR A 399 24.76 11.29 -8.71
N ILE A 400 23.76 10.75 -9.43
CA ILE A 400 22.35 10.86 -9.04
C ILE A 400 22.13 10.26 -7.64
N THR A 401 21.29 10.90 -6.84
CA THR A 401 20.96 10.39 -5.51
C THR A 401 20.09 9.13 -5.63
N PRO A 402 20.23 8.15 -4.72
CA PRO A 402 19.51 6.88 -4.82
C PRO A 402 17.97 7.00 -4.78
N ASP A 403 17.46 8.03 -4.12
CA ASP A 403 16.03 8.32 -3.94
C ASP A 403 15.40 9.10 -5.10
N ASN A 404 16.20 9.70 -5.99
CA ASN A 404 15.73 10.41 -7.16
C ASN A 404 15.32 9.42 -8.26
N GLY A 405 14.02 9.13 -8.38
CA GLY A 405 13.53 8.03 -9.21
C GLY A 405 13.77 6.67 -8.56
N LEU A 406 13.92 5.63 -9.39
CA LEU A 406 14.10 4.23 -8.95
C LEU A 406 15.59 3.85 -8.88
N ASN A 407 16.44 4.78 -8.42
CA ASN A 407 17.88 4.77 -8.65
C ASN A 407 18.69 4.26 -7.45
N GLY A 408 18.10 3.36 -6.66
CA GLY A 408 18.69 2.74 -5.47
C GLY A 408 20.03 2.02 -5.68
N TRP A 409 20.39 1.75 -6.93
CA TRP A 409 21.67 1.14 -7.35
C TRP A 409 22.90 2.04 -7.14
N ASN A 410 22.70 3.35 -6.94
CA ASN A 410 23.77 4.29 -6.62
C ASN A 410 24.12 4.32 -5.12
N MET A 411 23.51 3.44 -4.32
CA MET A 411 23.79 3.23 -2.90
C MET A 411 24.56 1.92 -2.72
N SER A 412 25.57 1.91 -1.86
CA SER A 412 26.29 0.66 -1.56
C SER A 412 25.34 -0.35 -0.91
N TRP A 413 25.64 -1.65 -1.06
CA TRP A 413 24.81 -2.70 -0.46
C TRP A 413 24.79 -2.62 1.08
N ALA A 414 25.91 -2.23 1.70
CA ALA A 414 25.99 -2.02 3.14
C ALA A 414 25.04 -0.91 3.61
N GLU A 415 25.00 0.23 2.92
CA GLU A 415 24.05 1.31 3.22
C GLU A 415 22.60 0.89 2.95
N TRP A 416 22.35 0.14 1.87
CA TRP A 416 21.03 -0.37 1.54
C TRP A 416 20.45 -1.23 2.67
N THR A 417 21.22 -2.24 3.10
CA THR A 417 20.85 -3.17 4.16
C THR A 417 20.81 -2.51 5.55
N ALA A 418 21.59 -1.46 5.80
CA ALA A 418 21.48 -0.71 7.06
C ALA A 418 20.09 -0.06 7.22
N GLY A 419 19.50 0.41 6.13
CA GLY A 419 18.13 0.96 6.11
C GLY A 419 17.01 -0.08 6.23
N SER A 420 17.35 -1.38 6.25
CA SER A 420 16.39 -2.49 6.39
C SER A 420 16.11 -2.89 7.84
N GLN A 421 16.90 -2.38 8.81
CA GLN A 421 16.77 -2.70 10.24
C GLN A 421 15.76 -1.81 10.99
N ALA A 422 14.82 -1.20 10.26
CA ALA A 422 13.81 -0.31 10.83
C ALA A 422 12.85 -1.03 11.79
#